data_AF-A0A439JV75-F1
#
_entry.id   AF-A0A439JV75-F1
#
_cell.length_a   1.000
_cell.length_b   1.000
_cell.length_c   1.000
_cell.angle_alpha   90.00
_cell.angle_beta   90.00
_cell.angle_gamma   90.00
#
_symmetry.space_group_name_H-M   'P 1'
#
loop_
_entity.id
_entity.type
_entity.pdbx_description
1 polymer ?
#
loop_
_entity_poly.entity_id
_entity_poly.type
_entity_poly.pdbx_seq_one_letter_code
_entity_poly.pdbx_strand_id
1 'polypeptide(L)'
;MATVPSWLRRAVETAQTLEDAALAAGAALTALDAVVRRDEKWAGAWRQRLALGAAATTARQAGRTEDEAALRDSFLLTRPGDDCGPGGLLLLAWRRLAARPAEDLLTAKNLTVVLEEFGFFARDGAAVGDLLEDLRQLSTAAGVVEMLTGAFASAERDGFGRYLGSWLADALLAQRLGWPHAVPLLGAQPASGGSTRGVRVRTTSLTERDQAPGGERVQGLLVAQARAALRAIDLSTELGRRAERLLAVAPKLRAKGADHVVEKLLS
;
A
#
# COMPACT_ATOMS: atom_id res chain seq x y z
N MET A 1 -7.89 23.33 -0.40
CA MET A 1 -7.54 21.92 -0.10
C MET A 1 -8.77 21.26 0.51
N ALA A 2 -9.16 20.07 0.05
CA ALA A 2 -10.34 19.40 0.57
C ALA A 2 -10.07 18.90 2.00
N THR A 3 -10.62 19.58 3.00
CA THR A 3 -10.54 19.14 4.39
C THR A 3 -11.47 17.96 4.60
N VAL A 4 -10.94 16.83 5.02
CA VAL A 4 -11.77 15.69 5.45
C VAL A 4 -12.69 16.17 6.57
N PRO A 5 -14.02 15.96 6.45
CA PRO A 5 -14.96 16.32 7.51
C PRO A 5 -14.62 15.64 8.85
N SER A 6 -14.77 16.37 9.95
CA SER A 6 -14.49 15.86 11.30
C SER A 6 -15.35 14.65 11.67
N TRP A 7 -16.61 14.60 11.19
CA TRP A 7 -17.51 13.48 11.41
C TRP A 7 -16.94 12.16 10.87
N LEU A 8 -16.24 12.18 9.74
CA LEU A 8 -15.70 10.98 9.11
C LEU A 8 -14.58 10.37 9.95
N ARG A 9 -13.73 11.22 10.54
CA ARG A 9 -12.68 10.76 11.46
C ARG A 9 -13.29 10.08 12.68
N ARG A 10 -14.30 10.72 13.26
CA ARG A 10 -15.05 10.15 14.39
C ARG A 10 -15.70 8.81 14.01
N ALA A 11 -16.35 8.73 12.85
CA ALA A 11 -16.97 7.50 12.37
C ALA A 11 -15.98 6.33 12.24
N VAL A 12 -14.77 6.59 11.74
CA VAL A 12 -13.69 5.58 11.65
C VAL A 12 -13.18 5.13 13.02
N GLU A 13 -13.18 6.02 14.02
CA GLU A 13 -12.75 5.71 15.39
C GLU A 13 -13.81 4.96 16.18
N THR A 14 -15.09 5.26 15.95
CA THR A 14 -16.23 4.72 16.70
C THR A 14 -16.98 3.61 15.96
N ALA A 15 -16.45 3.06 14.87
CA ALA A 15 -17.10 1.99 14.13
C ALA A 15 -17.22 0.72 14.98
N GLN A 16 -18.44 0.38 15.40
CA GLN A 16 -18.70 -0.79 16.25
C GLN A 16 -19.21 -1.98 15.45
N THR A 17 -19.86 -1.73 14.33
CA THR A 17 -20.41 -2.78 13.45
C THR A 17 -19.64 -2.88 12.12
N LEU A 18 -19.91 -3.96 11.39
CA LEU A 18 -19.38 -4.14 10.04
C LEU A 18 -19.92 -3.06 9.09
N GLU A 19 -21.19 -2.70 9.23
CA GLU A 19 -21.89 -1.67 8.47
C GLU A 19 -21.30 -0.28 8.71
N ASP A 20 -21.00 0.07 9.97
CA ASP A 20 -20.32 1.33 10.30
C ASP A 20 -18.95 1.41 9.64
N ALA A 21 -18.19 0.31 9.72
CA ALA A 21 -16.86 0.23 9.14
C ALA A 21 -16.90 0.33 7.60
N ALA A 22 -17.87 -0.34 6.96
CA ALA A 22 -18.07 -0.27 5.52
C ALA A 22 -18.47 1.14 5.06
N LEU A 23 -19.39 1.80 5.77
CA LEU A 23 -19.79 3.17 5.48
C LEU A 23 -18.61 4.14 5.62
N ALA A 24 -17.84 4.03 6.71
CA ALA A 24 -16.68 4.87 6.96
C ALA A 24 -15.55 4.63 5.95
N ALA A 25 -15.29 3.38 5.57
CA ALA A 25 -14.32 3.02 4.54
C ALA A 25 -14.71 3.58 3.17
N GLY A 26 -15.97 3.41 2.76
CA GLY A 26 -16.49 3.95 1.50
C GLY A 26 -16.41 5.49 1.43
N ALA A 27 -16.76 6.17 2.52
CA ALA A 27 -16.66 7.63 2.61
C ALA A 27 -15.19 8.11 2.57
N ALA A 28 -14.27 7.43 3.26
CA ALA A 28 -12.84 7.75 3.23
C ALA A 28 -12.20 7.48 1.86
N LEU A 29 -12.57 6.39 1.20
CA LEU A 29 -12.11 6.08 -0.16
C LEU A 29 -12.64 7.09 -1.18
N THR A 30 -13.90 7.51 -1.07
CA THR A 30 -14.46 8.57 -1.93
C THR A 30 -13.70 9.89 -1.76
N ALA A 31 -13.38 10.27 -0.51
CA ALA A 31 -12.58 11.46 -0.24
C ALA A 31 -11.15 11.34 -0.80
N LEU A 32 -10.54 10.16 -0.70
CA LEU A 32 -9.22 9.87 -1.24
C LEU A 32 -9.23 9.89 -2.77
N ASP A 33 -10.26 9.31 -3.41
CA ASP A 33 -10.43 9.30 -4.86
C ASP A 33 -10.43 10.73 -5.43
N ALA A 34 -11.15 11.66 -4.78
CA ALA A 34 -11.10 13.07 -5.14
C ALA A 34 -9.70 13.69 -5.01
N VAL A 35 -8.85 13.22 -4.10
CA VAL A 35 -7.44 13.67 -3.99
C VAL A 35 -6.58 13.07 -5.10
N VAL A 36 -6.74 11.77 -5.40
CA VAL A 36 -5.99 11.09 -6.47
C VAL A 36 -6.30 11.71 -7.83
N ARG A 37 -7.58 11.97 -8.12
CA ARG A 37 -8.03 12.52 -9.41
C ARG A 37 -7.59 13.96 -9.68
N ARG A 38 -7.15 14.70 -8.66
CA ARG A 38 -6.61 16.05 -8.85
C ARG A 38 -5.26 16.04 -9.56
N ASP A 39 -4.56 14.90 -9.53
CA ASP A 39 -3.25 14.69 -10.17
C ASP A 39 -2.30 15.89 -9.98
N GLU A 40 -2.19 16.33 -8.73
CA GLU A 40 -1.36 17.47 -8.37
C GLU A 40 0.10 17.19 -8.72
N LYS A 41 0.89 18.23 -9.01
CA LYS A 41 2.30 18.09 -9.43
C LYS A 41 3.17 17.28 -8.46
N TRP A 42 2.78 17.21 -7.18
CA TRP A 42 3.46 16.46 -6.12
C TRP A 42 2.90 15.04 -5.88
N ALA A 43 2.00 14.56 -6.72
CA ALA A 43 1.31 13.28 -6.52
C ALA A 43 2.27 12.08 -6.56
N GLY A 44 3.31 12.12 -7.38
CA GLY A 44 4.35 11.08 -7.42
C GLY A 44 5.13 11.02 -6.12
N ALA A 45 5.71 12.15 -5.68
CA ALA A 45 6.38 12.28 -4.39
C ALA A 45 5.49 11.85 -3.20
N TRP A 46 4.20 12.16 -3.24
CA TRP A 46 3.21 11.71 -2.25
C TRP A 46 3.10 10.18 -2.19
N ARG A 47 2.88 9.51 -3.33
CA ARG A 47 2.82 8.04 -3.40
C ARG A 47 4.13 7.40 -2.95
N GLN A 48 5.28 8.00 -3.31
CA GLN A 48 6.60 7.49 -2.90
C GLN A 48 6.85 7.62 -1.40
N ARG A 49 6.33 8.66 -0.72
CA ARG A 49 6.39 8.73 0.74
C ARG A 49 5.51 7.70 1.43
N LEU A 50 4.32 7.43 0.88
CA LEU A 50 3.47 6.34 1.36
C LEU A 50 4.15 4.97 1.18
N ALA A 51 4.81 4.76 0.04
CA ALA A 51 5.60 3.55 -0.23
C ALA A 51 6.74 3.38 0.79
N LEU A 52 7.44 4.46 1.14
CA LEU A 52 8.51 4.42 2.15
C LEU A 52 7.99 4.02 3.54
N GLY A 53 6.86 4.59 3.97
CA GLY A 53 6.23 4.21 5.24
C GLY A 53 5.73 2.76 5.25
N ALA A 54 5.19 2.29 4.11
CA ALA A 54 4.79 0.89 3.94
C ALA A 54 6.00 -0.07 3.99
N ALA A 55 7.12 0.31 3.37
CA ALA A 55 8.36 -0.46 3.42
C ALA A 55 8.92 -0.54 4.85
N ALA A 56 8.92 0.57 5.61
CA ALA A 56 9.36 0.57 7.00
C ALA A 56 8.49 -0.32 7.89
N THR A 57 7.17 -0.32 7.69
CA THR A 57 6.28 -1.26 8.39
C THR A 57 6.52 -2.71 7.98
N THR A 58 6.78 -2.96 6.69
CA THR A 58 7.10 -4.29 6.18
C THR A 58 8.43 -4.81 6.75
N ALA A 59 9.46 -3.97 6.80
CA ALA A 59 10.75 -4.30 7.42
C ALA A 59 10.58 -4.71 8.88
N ARG A 60 9.80 -3.95 9.67
CA ARG A 60 9.45 -4.31 11.05
C ARG A 60 8.70 -5.64 11.16
N GLN A 61 7.74 -5.90 10.27
CA GLN A 61 6.99 -7.17 10.24
C GLN A 61 7.90 -8.35 9.87
N ALA A 62 8.91 -8.13 9.03
CA ALA A 62 9.95 -9.11 8.69
C ALA A 62 11.04 -9.26 9.77
N GLY A 63 10.86 -8.67 10.97
CA GLY A 63 11.80 -8.76 12.08
C GLY A 63 13.06 -7.91 11.92
N ARG A 64 13.05 -6.94 10.99
CA ARG A 64 14.18 -6.05 10.75
C ARG A 64 14.01 -4.70 11.46
N THR A 65 15.12 -3.97 11.58
CA THR A 65 15.22 -2.73 12.36
C THR A 65 15.33 -1.47 11.52
N GLU A 66 15.43 -1.58 10.19
CA GLU A 66 15.53 -0.42 9.30
C GLU A 66 14.26 0.44 9.38
N ASP A 67 14.48 1.72 9.66
CA ASP A 67 13.45 2.76 9.60
C ASP A 67 13.41 3.42 8.21
N GLU A 68 12.55 4.43 8.04
CA GLU A 68 12.42 5.13 6.77
C GLU A 68 13.73 5.77 6.30
N ALA A 69 14.57 6.26 7.21
CA ALA A 69 15.84 6.88 6.86
C ALA A 69 16.84 5.84 6.38
N ALA A 70 16.99 4.74 7.12
CA ALA A 70 17.88 3.64 6.76
C ALA A 70 17.47 2.99 5.43
N LEU A 71 16.17 2.80 5.18
CA LEU A 71 15.67 2.26 3.91
C LEU A 71 15.93 3.21 2.74
N ARG A 72 15.67 4.50 2.94
CA ARG A 72 15.96 5.53 1.92
C ARG A 72 17.44 5.56 1.59
N ASP A 73 18.30 5.54 2.59
CA ASP A 73 19.74 5.61 2.40
C ASP A 73 20.27 4.33 1.72
N SER A 74 19.73 3.15 2.10
CA SER A 74 20.04 1.88 1.42
C SER A 74 19.71 1.94 -0.06
N PHE A 75 18.57 2.53 -0.45
CA PHE A 75 18.21 2.66 -1.86
C PHE A 75 19.00 3.76 -2.58
N LEU A 76 19.16 4.95 -1.98
CA LEU A 76 19.78 6.11 -2.66
C LEU A 76 21.30 6.05 -2.73
N LEU A 77 21.96 5.32 -1.83
CA LEU A 77 23.43 5.15 -1.82
C LEU A 77 23.88 3.93 -2.63
N THR A 78 22.96 3.07 -3.03
CA THR A 78 23.24 1.92 -3.91
C THR A 78 23.38 2.40 -5.36
N ARG A 79 24.40 1.90 -6.07
CA ARG A 79 24.60 2.29 -7.47
C ARG A 79 23.52 1.65 -8.35
N PRO A 80 23.18 2.27 -9.49
CA PRO A 80 22.24 1.66 -10.43
C PRO A 80 22.71 0.26 -10.85
N GLY A 81 21.86 -0.75 -10.63
CA GLY A 81 22.14 -2.16 -10.96
C GLY A 81 22.75 -2.99 -9.83
N ASP A 82 23.17 -2.35 -8.73
CA ASP A 82 23.64 -3.06 -7.54
C ASP A 82 22.47 -3.49 -6.64
N ASP A 83 22.71 -4.52 -5.82
CA ASP A 83 21.74 -4.97 -4.81
C ASP A 83 21.67 -3.98 -3.64
N CYS A 84 20.48 -3.47 -3.36
CA CYS A 84 20.20 -2.56 -2.24
C CYS A 84 20.02 -3.29 -0.90
N GLY A 85 20.27 -4.60 -0.88
CA GLY A 85 20.17 -5.47 0.27
C GLY A 85 18.72 -5.77 0.66
N PRO A 86 18.49 -6.67 1.62
CA PRO A 86 17.14 -7.16 1.92
C PRO A 86 16.16 -6.06 2.32
N GLY A 87 16.58 -5.06 3.09
CA GLY A 87 15.73 -3.90 3.42
C GLY A 87 15.41 -3.05 2.20
N GLY A 88 16.40 -2.79 1.35
CA GLY A 88 16.21 -2.06 0.10
C GLY A 88 15.26 -2.76 -0.87
N LEU A 89 15.30 -4.10 -0.95
CA LEU A 89 14.38 -4.90 -1.76
C LEU A 89 12.92 -4.72 -1.32
N LEU A 90 12.66 -4.70 -0.01
CA LEU A 90 11.32 -4.38 0.51
C LEU A 90 10.86 -2.98 0.06
N LEU A 91 11.76 -2.00 0.07
CA LEU A 91 11.45 -0.66 -0.44
C LEU A 91 11.16 -0.67 -1.95
N LEU A 92 11.92 -1.43 -2.75
CA LEU A 92 11.68 -1.56 -4.20
C LEU A 92 10.26 -2.06 -4.50
N ALA A 93 9.78 -3.09 -3.80
CA ALA A 93 8.44 -3.63 -3.98
C ALA A 93 7.34 -2.57 -3.79
N TRP A 94 7.44 -1.75 -2.74
CA TRP A 94 6.48 -0.67 -2.49
C TRP A 94 6.63 0.51 -3.45
N ARG A 95 7.86 0.86 -3.85
CA ARG A 95 8.09 1.90 -4.86
C ARG A 95 7.52 1.50 -6.21
N ARG A 96 7.60 0.22 -6.57
CA ARG A 96 7.03 -0.37 -7.79
C ARG A 96 5.51 -0.24 -7.81
N LEU A 97 4.83 -0.50 -6.69
CA LEU A 97 3.39 -0.24 -6.55
C LEU A 97 3.03 1.21 -6.86
N ALA A 98 3.79 2.15 -6.30
CA ALA A 98 3.54 3.58 -6.41
C ALA A 98 3.93 4.22 -7.76
N ALA A 99 4.87 3.60 -8.50
CA ALA A 99 5.48 4.16 -9.71
C ALA A 99 4.96 3.55 -11.01
N ARG A 100 4.51 2.29 -11.00
CA ARG A 100 4.04 1.64 -12.23
C ARG A 100 2.57 2.00 -12.53
N PRO A 101 2.19 2.03 -13.82
CA PRO A 101 0.78 2.12 -14.20
C PRO A 101 -0.03 0.99 -13.55
N ALA A 102 -1.25 1.28 -13.12
CA ALA A 102 -2.07 0.30 -12.39
C ALA A 102 -2.37 -0.97 -13.22
N GLU A 103 -2.50 -0.84 -14.54
CA GLU A 103 -2.71 -1.95 -15.48
C GLU A 103 -1.51 -2.93 -15.54
N ASP A 104 -0.29 -2.45 -15.25
CA ASP A 104 0.94 -3.23 -15.29
C ASP A 104 1.21 -4.02 -14.01
N LEU A 105 0.52 -3.69 -12.91
CA LEU A 105 0.85 -4.18 -11.56
C LEU A 105 0.61 -5.68 -11.42
N LEU A 106 -0.54 -6.16 -11.91
CA LEU A 106 -1.00 -7.55 -11.72
C LEU A 106 -0.65 -8.44 -12.92
N THR A 107 0.54 -8.24 -13.50
CA THR A 107 1.08 -9.07 -14.57
C THR A 107 2.02 -10.13 -14.00
N ALA A 108 2.11 -11.30 -14.66
CA ALA A 108 2.99 -12.40 -14.23
C ALA A 108 4.44 -11.93 -14.00
N LYS A 109 4.95 -11.14 -14.95
CA LYS A 109 6.29 -10.57 -14.88
C LYS A 109 6.47 -9.67 -13.65
N ASN A 110 5.51 -8.79 -13.38
CA ASN A 110 5.63 -7.86 -12.27
C ASN A 110 5.46 -8.56 -10.92
N LEU A 111 4.51 -9.50 -10.80
CA LEU A 111 4.32 -10.29 -9.58
C LEU A 111 5.53 -11.15 -9.24
N THR A 112 6.16 -11.78 -10.23
CA THR A 112 7.40 -12.55 -10.02
C THR A 112 8.48 -11.68 -9.37
N VAL A 113 8.70 -10.48 -9.90
CA VAL A 113 9.69 -9.55 -9.36
C VAL A 113 9.33 -9.07 -7.95
N VAL A 114 8.06 -8.74 -7.69
CA VAL A 114 7.59 -8.29 -6.37
C VAL A 114 7.74 -9.39 -5.32
N LEU A 115 7.46 -10.64 -5.68
CA LEU A 115 7.64 -11.79 -4.80
C LEU A 115 9.11 -11.95 -4.42
N GLU A 116 10.02 -11.88 -5.39
CA GLU A 116 11.47 -11.92 -5.14
C GLU A 116 11.93 -10.75 -4.26
N GLU A 117 11.46 -9.53 -4.52
CA GLU A 117 11.75 -8.33 -3.72
C GLU A 117 11.25 -8.47 -2.26
N PHE A 118 10.17 -9.23 -2.05
CA PHE A 118 9.67 -9.59 -0.72
C PHE A 118 10.36 -10.82 -0.10
N GLY A 119 11.31 -11.45 -0.79
CA GLY A 119 12.04 -12.63 -0.32
C GLY A 119 11.32 -13.95 -0.57
N PHE A 120 10.27 -13.96 -1.39
CA PHE A 120 9.57 -15.16 -1.83
C PHE A 120 10.14 -15.63 -3.16
N PHE A 121 11.01 -16.65 -3.08
CA PHE A 121 11.50 -17.32 -4.27
C PHE A 121 10.47 -18.35 -4.70
N ALA A 122 9.78 -18.09 -5.82
CA ALA A 122 8.94 -19.08 -6.46
C ALA A 122 9.82 -20.24 -6.90
N ARG A 123 9.82 -21.35 -6.13
CA ARG A 123 10.58 -22.56 -6.49
C ARG A 123 10.09 -23.10 -7.83
N ASP A 124 8.78 -22.99 -8.08
CA ASP A 124 8.10 -23.44 -9.28
C ASP A 124 7.12 -22.33 -9.72
N GLY A 125 7.09 -21.98 -11.01
CA GLY A 125 6.24 -20.88 -11.55
C GLY A 125 4.72 -21.07 -11.39
N ALA A 126 4.27 -22.24 -10.89
CA ALA A 126 2.88 -22.55 -10.63
C ALA A 126 2.23 -21.60 -9.61
N ALA A 127 2.94 -21.25 -8.53
CA ALA A 127 2.39 -20.36 -7.49
C ALA A 127 2.05 -18.95 -8.01
N VAL A 128 2.83 -18.45 -8.98
CA VAL A 128 2.53 -17.15 -9.63
C VAL A 128 1.32 -17.29 -10.55
N GLY A 129 1.18 -18.43 -11.24
CA GLY A 129 0.03 -18.74 -12.09
C GLY A 129 -1.28 -18.82 -11.31
N ASP A 130 -1.28 -19.53 -10.19
CA ASP A 130 -2.44 -19.69 -9.32
C ASP A 130 -2.84 -18.33 -8.71
N LEU A 131 -1.87 -17.56 -8.21
CA LEU A 131 -2.11 -16.21 -7.69
C LEU A 131 -2.69 -15.28 -8.77
N LEU A 132 -2.22 -15.36 -10.02
CA LEU A 132 -2.77 -14.56 -11.12
C LEU A 132 -4.23 -14.90 -11.41
N GLU A 133 -4.57 -16.19 -11.40
CA GLU A 133 -5.94 -16.62 -11.65
C GLU A 133 -6.88 -16.16 -10.53
N ASP A 134 -6.44 -16.26 -9.28
CA ASP A 134 -7.17 -15.70 -8.14
C ASP A 134 -7.39 -14.20 -8.30
N LEU A 135 -6.34 -13.44 -8.62
CA LEU A 135 -6.43 -11.99 -8.82
C LEU A 135 -7.36 -11.63 -9.99
N ARG A 136 -7.36 -12.42 -11.06
CA ARG A 136 -8.29 -12.25 -12.19
C ARG A 136 -9.73 -12.46 -11.72
N GLN A 137 -10.01 -13.48 -10.93
CA GLN A 137 -11.34 -13.71 -10.37
C GLN A 137 -11.76 -12.56 -9.42
N LEU A 138 -10.86 -12.13 -8.54
CA LEU A 138 -11.10 -11.00 -7.63
C LEU A 138 -11.33 -9.68 -8.35
N SER A 139 -10.68 -9.46 -9.51
CA SER A 139 -10.93 -8.27 -10.34
C SER A 139 -12.35 -8.23 -10.91
N THR A 140 -12.97 -9.40 -11.08
CA THR A 140 -14.37 -9.54 -11.52
C THR A 140 -15.38 -9.57 -10.37
N ALA A 141 -14.92 -9.59 -9.12
CA ALA A 141 -15.78 -9.62 -7.95
C ALA A 141 -16.71 -8.40 -7.91
N ALA A 142 -17.97 -8.64 -7.51
CA ALA A 142 -18.95 -7.57 -7.44
C ALA A 142 -18.63 -6.56 -6.32
N GLY A 143 -18.11 -7.04 -5.18
CA GLY A 143 -17.87 -6.24 -3.99
C GLY A 143 -16.41 -5.91 -3.71
N VAL A 144 -16.13 -4.65 -3.32
CA VAL A 144 -14.80 -4.20 -2.87
C VAL A 144 -14.33 -4.96 -1.63
N VAL A 145 -15.25 -5.32 -0.73
CA VAL A 145 -14.93 -6.11 0.48
C VAL A 145 -14.37 -7.47 0.12
N GLU A 146 -15.05 -8.19 -0.78
CA GLU A 146 -14.64 -9.50 -1.27
C GLU A 146 -13.27 -9.44 -1.97
N MET A 147 -13.09 -8.45 -2.84
CA MET A 147 -11.81 -8.18 -3.51
C MET A 147 -10.67 -7.97 -2.50
N LEU A 148 -10.89 -7.13 -1.49
CA LEU A 148 -9.90 -6.84 -0.45
C LEU A 148 -9.58 -8.08 0.37
N THR A 149 -10.59 -8.78 0.88
CA THR A 149 -10.37 -9.96 1.70
C THR A 149 -9.74 -11.11 0.92
N GLY A 150 -10.14 -11.28 -0.34
CA GLY A 150 -9.59 -12.27 -1.24
C GLY A 150 -8.12 -12.01 -1.55
N ALA A 151 -7.69 -10.75 -1.65
CA ALA A 151 -6.28 -10.41 -1.84
C ALA A 151 -5.41 -10.90 -0.66
N PHE A 152 -5.89 -10.71 0.57
CA PHE A 152 -5.20 -11.25 1.76
C PHE A 152 -5.27 -12.78 1.81
N ALA A 153 -6.42 -13.38 1.52
CA ALA A 153 -6.58 -14.83 1.51
C ALA A 153 -5.67 -15.51 0.48
N SER A 154 -5.53 -14.93 -0.71
CA SER A 154 -4.66 -15.46 -1.78
C SER A 154 -3.19 -15.41 -1.35
N ALA A 155 -2.73 -14.27 -0.81
CA ALA A 155 -1.37 -14.16 -0.27
C ALA A 155 -1.11 -15.10 0.92
N GLU A 156 -2.10 -15.31 1.81
CA GLU A 156 -1.98 -16.22 2.95
C GLU A 156 -1.91 -17.69 2.50
N ARG A 157 -2.69 -18.10 1.49
CA ARG A 157 -2.75 -19.48 0.99
C ARG A 157 -1.38 -19.99 0.53
N ASP A 158 -0.62 -19.13 -0.14
CA ASP A 158 0.69 -19.44 -0.71
C ASP A 158 1.86 -19.09 0.24
N GLY A 159 1.56 -18.62 1.45
CA GLY A 159 2.56 -18.32 2.47
C GLY A 159 3.32 -17.01 2.24
N PHE A 160 2.83 -16.12 1.38
CA PHE A 160 3.46 -14.84 1.02
C PHE A 160 3.23 -13.70 2.02
N GLY A 161 2.65 -14.00 3.18
CA GLY A 161 2.54 -13.06 4.29
C GLY A 161 1.60 -11.88 4.06
N ARG A 162 1.38 -11.11 5.13
CA ARG A 162 0.38 -10.03 5.15
C ARG A 162 0.76 -8.83 4.26
N TYR A 163 2.05 -8.53 4.13
CA TYR A 163 2.51 -7.38 3.35
C TYR A 163 2.29 -7.57 1.84
N LEU A 164 2.38 -8.80 1.31
CA LEU A 164 1.94 -9.05 -0.06
C LEU A 164 0.42 -8.87 -0.18
N GLY A 165 -0.36 -9.39 0.77
CA GLY A 165 -1.81 -9.16 0.78
C GLY A 165 -2.19 -7.68 0.75
N SER A 166 -1.50 -6.84 1.53
CA SER A 166 -1.66 -5.39 1.47
C SER A 166 -1.28 -4.80 0.12
N TRP A 167 -0.17 -5.25 -0.48
CA TRP A 167 0.30 -4.80 -1.78
C TRP A 167 -0.71 -5.13 -2.90
N LEU A 168 -1.23 -6.36 -2.90
CA LEU A 168 -2.24 -6.84 -3.85
C LEU A 168 -3.57 -6.10 -3.69
N ALA A 169 -4.00 -5.87 -2.45
CA ALA A 169 -5.22 -5.14 -2.14
C ALA A 169 -5.16 -3.69 -2.66
N ASP A 170 -4.03 -3.00 -2.48
CA ASP A 170 -3.83 -1.64 -2.96
C ASP A 170 -3.75 -1.59 -4.50
N ALA A 171 -3.15 -2.59 -5.14
CA ALA A 171 -3.10 -2.71 -6.60
C ALA A 171 -4.48 -2.98 -7.23
N LEU A 172 -5.24 -3.92 -6.68
CA LEU A 172 -6.62 -4.22 -7.08
C LEU A 172 -7.54 -3.01 -6.89
N LEU A 173 -7.40 -2.29 -5.76
CA LEU A 173 -8.15 -1.07 -5.51
C LEU A 173 -7.88 0.00 -6.57
N ALA A 174 -6.61 0.19 -6.96
CA ALA A 174 -6.24 1.15 -8.00
C ALA A 174 -6.88 0.80 -9.35
N GLN A 175 -6.85 -0.48 -9.75
CA GLN A 175 -7.52 -0.95 -10.96
C GLN A 175 -9.04 -0.76 -10.87
N ARG A 176 -9.65 -1.09 -9.74
CA ARG A 176 -11.11 -0.99 -9.53
C ARG A 176 -11.62 0.44 -9.59
N LEU A 177 -10.85 1.40 -9.07
CA LEU A 177 -11.18 2.82 -9.07
C LEU A 177 -10.72 3.56 -10.34
N GLY A 178 -10.00 2.88 -11.24
CA GLY A 178 -9.45 3.46 -12.46
C GLY A 178 -8.39 4.52 -12.17
N TRP A 179 -7.58 4.32 -11.13
CA TRP A 179 -6.46 5.21 -10.83
C TRP A 179 -5.29 4.89 -11.76
N PRO A 180 -4.56 5.91 -12.27
CA PRO A 180 -3.43 5.68 -13.16
C PRO A 180 -2.27 4.97 -12.44
N HIS A 181 -2.10 5.23 -11.14
CA HIS A 181 -1.07 4.64 -10.28
C HIS A 181 -1.68 4.28 -8.93
N ALA A 182 -1.21 3.19 -8.31
CA ALA A 182 -1.70 2.79 -7.01
C ALA A 182 -1.19 3.70 -5.89
N VAL A 183 -2.00 3.84 -4.83
CA VAL A 183 -1.64 4.55 -3.60
C VAL A 183 -1.36 3.50 -2.54
N PRO A 184 -0.14 3.41 -1.97
CA PRO A 184 0.14 2.49 -0.87
C PRO A 184 -0.64 2.90 0.39
N LEU A 185 -1.61 2.11 0.82
CA LEU A 185 -2.49 2.39 1.94
C LEU A 185 -2.32 1.34 3.05
N LEU A 186 -2.52 0.07 2.70
CA LEU A 186 -2.59 -1.03 3.67
C LEU A 186 -1.22 -1.52 4.12
N GLY A 187 -0.15 -1.22 3.36
CA GLY A 187 1.22 -1.58 3.71
C GLY A 187 1.76 -0.88 4.96
N ALA A 188 1.28 0.33 5.26
CA ALA A 188 1.70 1.08 6.44
C ALA A 188 0.97 0.65 7.72
N GLN A 189 -0.05 -0.20 7.63
CA GLN A 189 -0.78 -0.67 8.81
C GLN A 189 0.04 -1.73 9.54
N PRO A 190 0.28 -1.56 10.86
CA PRO A 190 0.87 -2.65 11.64
C PRO A 190 -0.02 -3.89 11.51
N ALA A 191 0.59 -5.07 11.59
CA ALA A 191 -0.20 -6.28 11.78
C ALA A 191 -1.07 -6.02 13.01
N SER A 192 -2.39 -5.98 12.84
CA SER A 192 -3.32 -5.75 13.94
C SER A 192 -2.90 -6.63 15.10
N GLY A 193 -2.64 -6.02 16.27
CA GLY A 193 -2.09 -6.67 17.44
C GLY A 193 -3.01 -7.76 17.99
N GLY A 194 -3.04 -8.90 17.33
CA GLY A 194 -3.21 -10.20 17.96
C GLY A 194 -1.81 -10.72 18.20
N SER A 195 -1.35 -10.66 19.45
CA SER A 195 -0.11 -11.27 19.88
C SER A 195 -0.03 -12.72 19.38
N THR A 196 0.84 -12.98 18.40
CA THR A 196 1.27 -14.36 18.07
C THR A 196 2.32 -14.88 19.06
N ARG A 197 2.68 -14.10 20.09
CA ARG A 197 3.28 -14.67 21.31
C ARG A 197 2.18 -15.35 22.12
N GLY A 198 1.93 -16.63 21.84
CA GLY A 198 1.21 -17.50 22.77
C GLY A 198 0.12 -18.39 22.18
N VAL A 199 -0.28 -18.22 20.91
CA VAL A 199 -1.18 -19.19 20.27
C VAL A 199 -0.30 -20.33 19.77
N ARG A 200 -0.26 -21.43 20.54
CA ARG A 200 0.21 -22.73 20.03
C ARG A 200 -0.43 -22.93 18.67
N VAL A 201 0.37 -23.31 17.67
CA VAL A 201 -0.12 -23.91 16.42
C VAL A 201 -0.97 -25.10 16.82
N ARG A 202 -2.27 -24.85 17.03
CA ARG A 202 -3.26 -25.89 17.18
C ARG A 202 -3.46 -26.31 15.74
N THR A 203 -2.73 -27.35 15.35
CA THR A 203 -2.87 -28.13 14.11
C THR A 203 -4.13 -27.73 13.36
N THR A 204 -4.00 -26.77 12.46
CA THR A 204 -5.09 -26.40 11.56
C THR A 204 -5.29 -27.63 10.70
N SER A 205 -6.40 -28.33 10.92
CA SER A 205 -6.83 -29.38 10.02
C SER A 205 -6.86 -28.79 8.61
N LEU A 206 -6.42 -29.57 7.63
CA LEU A 206 -6.28 -29.18 6.23
C LEU A 206 -7.60 -28.66 5.59
N THR A 207 -8.71 -28.71 6.32
CA THR A 207 -10.08 -28.33 5.97
C THR A 207 -10.46 -26.87 6.27
N GLU A 208 -9.62 -26.07 6.94
CA GLU A 208 -9.93 -24.66 7.27
C GLU A 208 -9.40 -23.63 6.25
N ARG A 209 -8.80 -24.08 5.14
CA ARG A 209 -8.24 -23.19 4.09
C ARG A 209 -9.28 -22.47 3.23
N ASP A 210 -10.57 -22.77 3.43
CA ASP A 210 -11.68 -22.29 2.60
C ASP A 210 -12.74 -21.46 3.36
N GLN A 211 -12.48 -21.05 4.60
CA GLN A 211 -13.46 -20.25 5.36
C GLN A 211 -13.33 -18.77 5.03
N ALA A 212 -14.44 -18.18 4.58
CA ALA A 212 -14.61 -16.74 4.48
C ALA A 212 -14.13 -16.06 5.77
N PRO A 213 -13.43 -14.91 5.69
CA PRO A 213 -12.97 -14.22 6.89
C PRO A 213 -14.16 -13.89 7.80
N GLY A 214 -14.03 -14.20 9.09
CA GLY A 214 -15.04 -13.84 10.08
C GLY A 214 -15.33 -12.33 10.06
N GLY A 215 -16.57 -11.93 10.34
CA GLY A 215 -17.04 -10.54 10.23
C GLY A 215 -16.16 -9.52 10.97
N GLU A 216 -15.60 -9.88 12.12
CA GLU A 216 -14.66 -9.05 12.87
C GLU A 216 -13.35 -8.76 12.11
N ARG A 217 -12.81 -9.75 11.38
CA ARG A 217 -11.61 -9.57 10.56
C ARG A 217 -11.89 -8.62 9.41
N VAL A 218 -13.06 -8.75 8.79
CA VAL A 218 -13.51 -7.87 7.70
C VAL A 218 -13.69 -6.44 8.20
N GLN A 219 -14.39 -6.27 9.34
CA GLN A 219 -14.56 -4.98 9.99
C GLN A 219 -13.20 -4.32 10.30
N GLY A 220 -12.27 -5.07 10.89
CA GLY A 220 -10.93 -4.58 11.19
C GLY A 220 -10.16 -4.13 9.95
N LEU A 221 -10.29 -4.84 8.82
CA LEU A 221 -9.68 -4.45 7.55
C LEU A 221 -10.29 -3.17 6.99
N LEU A 222 -11.62 -3.02 7.04
CA LEU A 222 -12.31 -1.81 6.58
C LEU A 222 -11.92 -0.57 7.41
N VAL A 223 -11.87 -0.72 8.74
CA VAL A 223 -11.37 0.36 9.62
C VAL A 223 -9.91 0.69 9.29
N ALA A 224 -9.07 -0.30 9.05
CA ALA A 224 -7.67 -0.09 8.67
C ALA A 224 -7.55 0.64 7.32
N GLN A 225 -8.38 0.30 6.34
CA GLN A 225 -8.40 0.96 5.04
C GLN A 225 -8.87 2.42 5.18
N ALA A 226 -9.94 2.67 5.94
CA ALA A 226 -10.44 4.01 6.19
C ALA A 226 -9.37 4.90 6.86
N ARG A 227 -8.70 4.38 7.90
CA ARG A 227 -7.59 5.09 8.58
C ARG A 227 -6.42 5.36 7.63
N ALA A 228 -6.08 4.40 6.78
CA ALA A 228 -5.00 4.58 5.81
C ALA A 228 -5.33 5.66 4.78
N ALA A 229 -6.56 5.67 4.25
CA ALA A 229 -7.03 6.69 3.33
C ALA A 229 -6.98 8.09 3.95
N LEU A 230 -7.45 8.24 5.18
CA LEU A 230 -7.39 9.52 5.91
C LEU A 230 -5.96 10.02 6.11
N ARG A 231 -5.03 9.15 6.53
CA ARG A 231 -3.61 9.51 6.65
C ARG A 231 -2.97 9.88 5.32
N ALA A 232 -3.36 9.21 4.23
CA ALA A 232 -2.89 9.53 2.90
C ALA A 232 -3.35 10.92 2.46
N ILE A 233 -4.60 11.30 2.74
CA ILE A 233 -5.14 12.65 2.49
C ILE A 233 -4.38 13.71 3.31
N ASP A 234 -4.11 13.43 4.58
CA ASP A 234 -3.36 14.33 5.46
C ASP A 234 -1.93 14.55 4.96
N LEU A 235 -1.26 13.48 4.50
CA LEU A 235 0.07 13.58 3.91
C LEU A 235 0.06 14.36 2.59
N SER A 236 -0.94 14.15 1.72
CA SER A 236 -1.10 14.90 0.48
C SER A 236 -1.30 16.40 0.75
N THR A 237 -2.10 16.71 1.78
CA THR A 237 -2.35 18.07 2.24
C THR A 237 -1.05 18.73 2.71
N GLU A 238 -0.29 18.07 3.58
CA GLU A 238 0.99 18.60 4.05
C GLU A 238 2.00 18.80 2.90
N LEU A 239 2.07 17.86 1.97
CA LEU A 239 2.91 17.96 0.78
C LEU A 239 2.51 19.12 -0.13
N GLY A 240 1.20 19.34 -0.33
CA GLY A 240 0.70 20.47 -1.12
C GLY A 240 1.15 21.81 -0.55
N ARG A 241 1.05 22.01 0.77
CA ARG A 241 1.55 23.25 1.40
C ARG A 241 3.05 23.43 1.21
N ARG A 242 3.83 22.35 1.25
CA ARG A 242 5.28 22.40 1.02
C ARG A 242 5.60 22.69 -0.45
N ALA A 243 4.86 22.08 -1.38
CA ALA A 243 5.00 22.31 -2.80
C ALA A 243 4.66 23.76 -3.17
N GLU A 244 3.60 24.34 -2.63
CA GLU A 244 3.24 25.75 -2.82
C GLU A 244 4.35 26.68 -2.34
N ARG A 245 4.94 26.42 -1.16
CA ARG A 245 6.08 27.18 -0.64
C ARG A 245 7.31 27.05 -1.54
N LEU A 246 7.60 25.84 -2.02
CA LEU A 246 8.72 25.59 -2.92
C LEU A 246 8.55 26.37 -4.24
N LEU A 247 7.35 26.30 -4.84
CA LEU A 247 7.02 27.01 -6.07
C LEU A 247 7.08 28.53 -5.91
N ALA A 248 6.65 29.07 -4.76
CA ALA A 248 6.73 30.50 -4.48
C ALA A 248 8.18 31.01 -4.35
N VAL A 249 9.11 30.15 -3.95
CA VAL A 249 10.54 30.49 -3.81
C VAL A 249 11.33 30.19 -5.09
N ALA A 250 10.85 29.28 -5.96
CA ALA A 250 11.55 28.85 -7.16
C ALA A 250 12.11 30.01 -8.03
N PRO A 251 11.35 31.09 -8.33
CA PRO A 251 11.87 32.22 -9.12
C PRO A 251 13.01 33.01 -8.47
N LYS A 252 13.23 32.84 -7.16
CA LYS A 252 14.28 33.54 -6.39
C LYS A 252 15.58 32.75 -6.34
N LEU A 253 15.59 31.50 -6.82
CA LEU A 253 16.76 30.65 -6.79
C LEU A 253 17.76 31.09 -7.86
N ARG A 254 18.99 31.41 -7.45
CA ARG A 254 20.07 31.86 -8.34
C ARG A 254 21.02 30.75 -8.76
N ALA A 255 20.88 29.56 -8.18
CA ALA A 255 21.72 28.41 -8.48
C ALA A 255 21.41 27.88 -9.88
N LYS A 256 22.44 27.57 -10.66
CA LYS A 256 22.29 26.96 -11.98
C LYS A 256 21.63 25.58 -11.84
N GLY A 257 20.55 25.34 -12.59
CA GLY A 257 19.79 24.09 -12.53
C GLY A 257 18.77 23.99 -11.40
N ALA A 258 18.47 25.10 -10.71
CA ALA A 258 17.46 25.13 -9.65
C ALA A 258 16.08 24.63 -10.12
N ASP A 259 15.66 24.99 -11.33
CA ASP A 259 14.37 24.57 -11.89
C ASP A 259 14.25 23.05 -12.00
N HIS A 260 15.32 22.39 -12.47
CA HIS A 260 15.39 20.92 -12.55
C HIS A 260 15.29 20.25 -11.18
N VAL A 261 15.91 20.85 -10.16
CA VAL A 261 15.81 20.35 -8.78
C VAL A 261 14.40 20.52 -8.24
N VAL A 262 13.76 21.67 -8.50
CA VAL A 262 12.36 21.92 -8.10
C VAL A 262 11.43 20.90 -8.77
N GLU A 263 11.61 20.64 -10.07
CA GLU A 263 10.85 19.63 -10.80
C GLU A 263 11.01 18.24 -10.17
N LYS A 264 12.25 17.81 -9.90
CA LYS A 264 12.54 16.53 -9.23
C LYS A 264 11.96 16.40 -7.82
N LEU A 265 11.82 17.51 -7.10
CA LEU A 265 11.23 17.51 -5.76
C LEU A 265 9.70 17.41 -5.78
N LEU A 266 9.08 17.73 -6.91
CA LEU A 266 7.64 17.62 -7.12
C LEU A 266 7.29 16.26 -7.74
N SER A 267 8.05 15.76 -8.70
CA SER A 267 7.83 14.43 -9.30
C SER A 267 8.01 13.28 -8.31
#